data_AF-A0A9E0XL72-F1
#
_entry.id   AF-A0A9E0XL72-F1
#
_cell.length_a   1.000
_cell.length_b   1.000
_cell.length_c   1.000
_cell.angle_alpha   90.00
_cell.angle_beta   90.00
_cell.angle_gamma   90.00
#
_symmetry.space_group_name_H-M   'P 1'
#
loop_
_entity.id
_entity.type
_entity.pdbx_description
1 polymer ?
#
loop_
_entity_poly.entity_id
_entity_poly.type
_entity_poly.pdbx_seq_one_letter_code
_entity_poly.pdbx_strand_id
1 'polypeptide(L)'
;MRFRPWLLCLAAVPLLAACVDDSASYQNESKDQSLTLIRQQRWLWDKTVDAAVVVSRLPDCQRRHNLEPLPPQARVELWQPGSGTFVIRRGDNNAMILTETQTCEGWQNLPAEPPGGLGRQLGTFDPQDGKLRFVPAGK
;
A
#
# COMPACT_ATOMS: atom_id res chain seq x y z
N MET A 1 -26.91 -0.46 42.90
CA MET A 1 -26.78 0.29 41.63
C MET A 1 -25.32 0.66 41.41
N ARG A 2 -24.54 -0.12 40.65
CA ARG A 2 -23.11 0.16 40.40
C ARG A 2 -22.64 -0.32 39.01
N PHE A 3 -23.54 -0.35 38.03
CA PHE A 3 -23.26 -0.75 36.63
C PHE A 3 -22.91 0.43 35.69
N ARG A 4 -23.12 1.66 36.15
CA ARG A 4 -22.96 2.89 35.37
C ARG A 4 -21.55 3.16 34.81
N PRO A 5 -20.42 2.85 35.51
CA PRO A 5 -19.09 3.05 34.93
C PRO A 5 -18.73 1.98 33.89
N TRP A 6 -19.26 0.76 34.02
CA TRP A 6 -19.00 -0.33 33.06
C TRP A 6 -19.65 -0.10 31.71
N LEU A 7 -20.85 0.49 31.68
CA LEU A 7 -21.53 0.89 30.43
C LEU A 7 -20.75 1.95 29.64
N LEU A 8 -20.07 2.87 30.32
CA LEU A 8 -19.20 3.87 29.70
C LEU A 8 -17.92 3.24 29.11
N CYS A 9 -17.30 2.29 29.81
CA CYS A 9 -16.17 1.53 29.28
C CYS A 9 -16.58 0.68 28.06
N LEU A 10 -17.76 0.05 28.10
CA LEU A 10 -18.27 -0.77 27.00
C LEU A 10 -18.57 0.07 25.75
N ALA A 11 -19.04 1.30 25.92
CA ALA A 11 -19.28 2.24 24.82
C ALA A 11 -17.99 2.76 24.17
N ALA A 12 -16.84 2.69 24.86
CA ALA A 12 -15.54 3.12 24.30
C ALA A 12 -14.85 2.04 23.44
N VAL A 13 -15.22 0.76 23.59
CA VAL A 13 -14.65 -0.36 22.82
C VAL A 13 -14.74 -0.20 21.30
N PRO A 14 -15.87 0.21 20.68
CA PRO A 14 -15.94 0.33 19.22
C PRO A 14 -15.03 1.41 18.64
N LEU A 15 -14.60 2.40 19.46
CA LEU A 15 -13.67 3.44 19.01
C LEU A 15 -12.26 2.91 18.76
N LEU A 16 -11.89 1.75 19.32
CA LEU A 16 -10.58 1.13 19.07
C LEU A 16 -10.52 0.36 17.73
N ALA A 17 -11.67 0.03 17.14
CA ALA A 17 -11.73 -0.80 15.93
C ALA A 17 -11.69 0.03 14.62
N ALA A 18 -11.65 1.36 14.69
CA ALA A 18 -11.74 2.23 13.53
C ALA A 18 -10.39 2.84 13.09
N CYS A 19 -9.25 2.37 13.63
CA CYS A 19 -7.93 2.70 13.08
C CYS A 19 -7.62 1.84 11.86
N VAL A 20 -7.07 2.46 10.80
CA VAL A 20 -6.54 1.75 9.64
C VAL A 20 -5.16 1.20 9.99
N ASP A 21 -5.04 -0.12 10.07
CA ASP A 21 -3.78 -0.85 10.13
C ASP A 21 -3.94 -2.09 9.26
N ASP A 22 -3.59 -1.95 7.98
CA ASP A 22 -3.79 -2.99 6.99
C ASP A 22 -2.65 -3.08 5.98
N SER A 23 -2.57 -4.25 5.35
CA SER A 23 -1.61 -4.48 4.27
C SER A 23 -2.19 -5.41 3.22
N ALA A 24 -1.71 -5.25 1.99
CA ALA A 24 -2.04 -6.13 0.88
C ALA A 24 -0.79 -6.36 0.03
N SER A 25 -0.67 -7.56 -0.51
CA SER A 25 0.51 -7.98 -1.27
C SER A 25 0.13 -8.41 -2.67
N TYR A 26 0.90 -7.92 -3.64
CA TYR A 26 1.05 -8.54 -4.94
C TYR A 26 2.19 -9.57 -4.86
N GLN A 27 1.98 -10.73 -5.46
CA GLN A 27 3.01 -11.76 -5.65
C GLN A 27 3.00 -12.19 -7.11
N ASN A 28 4.18 -12.41 -7.68
CA ASN A 28 4.29 -12.99 -9.01
C ASN A 28 3.93 -14.50 -8.99
N GLU A 29 3.80 -15.11 -10.17
CA GLU A 29 3.45 -16.54 -10.30
C GLU A 29 4.45 -17.47 -9.61
N SER A 30 5.74 -17.14 -9.66
CA SER A 30 6.80 -17.91 -8.99
C SER A 30 6.86 -17.70 -7.47
N LYS A 31 6.13 -16.72 -6.93
CA LYS A 31 6.15 -16.27 -5.52
C LYS A 31 7.49 -15.76 -4.98
N ASP A 32 8.52 -15.69 -5.81
CA ASP A 32 9.82 -15.18 -5.40
C ASP A 32 9.81 -13.66 -5.28
N GLN A 33 9.01 -12.96 -6.10
CA GLN A 33 8.90 -11.51 -6.09
C GLN A 33 7.55 -11.07 -5.52
N SER A 34 7.59 -10.14 -4.57
CA SER A 34 6.40 -9.58 -3.96
C SER A 34 6.53 -8.10 -3.68
N LEU A 35 5.41 -7.40 -3.81
CA LEU A 35 5.26 -6.00 -3.43
C LEU A 35 4.09 -5.88 -2.47
N THR A 36 4.36 -5.45 -1.26
CA THR A 36 3.35 -5.30 -0.21
C THR A 36 3.16 -3.83 0.12
N LEU A 37 1.94 -3.32 -0.01
CA LEU A 37 1.57 -2.02 0.50
C LEU A 37 1.07 -2.17 1.93
N ILE A 38 1.65 -1.40 2.84
CA ILE A 38 1.27 -1.31 4.25
C ILE A 38 0.75 0.10 4.49
N ARG A 39 -0.36 0.21 5.22
CA ARG A 39 -0.94 1.49 5.62
C ARG A 39 -1.23 1.47 7.11
N GLN A 40 -0.82 2.53 7.78
CA GLN A 40 -0.99 2.68 9.21
C GLN A 40 -1.48 4.08 9.51
N GLN A 41 -2.59 4.18 10.23
CA GLN A 41 -3.13 5.43 10.73
C GLN A 41 -2.68 5.64 12.17
N ARG A 42 -2.01 6.76 12.43
CA ARG A 42 -1.46 7.03 13.76
C ARG A 42 -2.55 7.37 14.78
N TRP A 43 -3.55 8.15 14.37
CA TRP A 43 -4.69 8.53 15.21
C TRP A 43 -6.01 8.44 14.45
N LEU A 44 -7.10 8.13 15.16
CA LEU A 44 -8.44 7.95 14.56
C LEU A 44 -8.97 9.19 13.81
N TRP A 45 -8.50 10.38 14.18
CA TRP A 45 -8.89 11.66 13.58
C TRP A 45 -7.95 12.13 12.47
N ASP A 46 -6.88 11.39 12.19
CA ASP A 46 -5.99 11.71 11.09
C ASP A 46 -6.72 11.53 9.75
N LYS A 47 -6.58 12.52 8.87
CA LYS A 47 -7.16 12.47 7.52
C LYS A 47 -6.25 11.76 6.51
N THR A 48 -5.10 11.27 6.97
CA THR A 48 -4.05 10.64 6.18
C THR A 48 -3.52 9.42 6.92
N VAL A 49 -3.05 8.44 6.17
CA VAL A 49 -2.37 7.26 6.66
C VAL A 49 -0.91 7.29 6.23
N ASP A 50 -0.03 6.88 7.13
CA ASP A 50 1.35 6.59 6.79
C ASP A 50 1.35 5.33 5.91
N ALA A 51 2.00 5.40 4.76
CA ALA A 51 2.04 4.29 3.82
C ALA A 51 3.49 3.89 3.54
N ALA A 52 3.71 2.59 3.37
CA ALA A 52 5.01 2.06 3.01
C ALA A 52 4.85 0.89 2.04
N VAL A 53 5.79 0.76 1.12
CA VAL A 53 5.87 -0.39 0.21
C VAL A 53 7.07 -1.22 0.60
N VAL A 54 6.82 -2.49 0.84
CA VAL A 54 7.85 -3.50 1.03
C VAL A 54 8.05 -4.20 -0.30
N VAL A 55 9.22 -4.03 -0.88
CA VAL A 55 9.63 -4.70 -2.11
C VAL A 55 10.53 -5.86 -1.71
N SER A 56 10.24 -7.05 -2.21
CA SER A 56 11.00 -8.26 -1.91
C SER A 56 11.20 -9.14 -3.13
N ARG A 57 12.40 -9.71 -3.21
CA ARG A 57 12.73 -10.89 -3.99
C ARG A 57 13.43 -11.88 -3.07
N LEU A 58 12.68 -12.78 -2.45
CA LEU A 58 13.28 -13.70 -1.48
C LEU A 58 14.06 -14.81 -2.20
N PRO A 59 15.21 -15.26 -1.66
CA PRO A 59 15.90 -14.78 -0.46
C PRO A 59 16.86 -13.59 -0.70
N ASP A 60 16.98 -13.13 -1.95
CA ASP A 60 18.01 -12.17 -2.40
C ASP A 60 17.91 -10.81 -1.71
N CYS A 61 16.71 -10.22 -1.65
CA CYS A 61 16.52 -8.89 -1.06
C CYS A 61 15.10 -8.66 -0.51
N GLN A 62 15.02 -7.79 0.50
CA GLN A 62 13.77 -7.23 1.02
C GLN A 62 14.04 -5.84 1.58
N ARG A 63 13.27 -4.84 1.16
CA ARG A 63 13.40 -3.48 1.67
C ARG A 63 12.06 -2.79 1.81
N ARG A 64 11.89 -2.06 2.91
CA ARG A 64 10.74 -1.18 3.15
C ARG A 64 11.09 0.23 2.71
N HIS A 65 10.25 0.80 1.87
CA HIS A 65 10.32 2.18 1.41
C HIS A 65 9.07 2.93 1.88
N ASN A 66 9.27 4.06 2.53
CA ASN A 66 8.15 4.87 2.99
C ASN A 66 7.62 5.73 1.83
N LEU A 67 6.31 5.77 1.69
CA LEU A 67 5.62 6.70 0.82
C LEU A 67 5.32 7.98 1.61
N GLU A 68 5.05 9.06 0.89
CA GLU A 68 4.41 10.21 1.53
C GLU A 68 2.99 9.82 1.96
N PRO A 69 2.45 10.47 3.01
CA PRO A 69 1.13 10.16 3.54
C PRO A 69 0.03 10.19 2.47
N LEU A 70 -0.88 9.22 2.55
CA LEU A 70 -1.97 9.03 1.60
C LEU A 70 -3.32 9.24 2.29
N PRO A 71 -4.36 9.70 1.58
CA PRO A 71 -5.73 9.58 2.07
C PRO A 71 -6.08 8.10 2.39
N PRO A 72 -6.88 7.80 3.43
CA PRO A 72 -7.26 6.42 3.78
C PRO A 72 -7.93 5.65 2.65
N GLN A 73 -8.62 6.35 1.74
CA GLN A 73 -9.31 5.76 0.59
C GLN A 73 -8.53 5.87 -0.73
N ALA A 74 -7.25 6.27 -0.67
CA ALA A 74 -6.43 6.40 -1.85
C ALA A 74 -6.13 5.03 -2.48
N ARG A 75 -6.33 4.95 -3.79
CA ARG A 75 -5.91 3.80 -4.59
C ARG A 75 -4.44 3.92 -4.95
N VAL A 76 -3.74 2.79 -4.92
CA VAL A 76 -2.35 2.71 -5.36
C VAL A 76 -2.27 1.67 -6.45
N GLU A 77 -1.86 2.08 -7.64
CA GLU A 77 -1.76 1.18 -8.76
C GLU A 77 -0.35 0.66 -8.93
N LEU A 78 -0.27 -0.58 -9.41
CA LEU A 78 0.98 -1.27 -9.66
C LEU A 78 1.11 -1.59 -11.14
N TRP A 79 2.21 -1.14 -11.72
CA TRP A 79 2.54 -1.27 -13.13
C TRP A 79 3.89 -1.96 -13.29
N GLN A 80 4.06 -2.67 -14.40
CA GLN A 80 5.27 -3.40 -14.73
C GLN A 80 5.75 -3.02 -16.14
N PRO A 81 6.72 -2.08 -16.25
CA PRO A 81 7.34 -1.72 -17.53
C PRO A 81 8.32 -2.79 -18.04
N GLY A 82 8.92 -3.57 -17.14
CA GLY A 82 9.93 -4.57 -17.51
C GLY A 82 10.15 -5.63 -16.44
N SER A 83 11.00 -6.61 -16.74
CA SER A 83 11.29 -7.71 -15.82
C SER A 83 11.98 -7.20 -14.55
N GLY A 84 11.32 -7.38 -13.40
CA GLY A 84 11.84 -6.97 -12.11
C GLY A 84 11.79 -5.46 -11.81
N THR A 85 11.23 -4.66 -12.73
CA THR A 85 11.02 -3.21 -12.54
C THR A 85 9.53 -2.94 -12.39
N PHE A 86 9.18 -2.08 -11.43
CA PHE A 86 7.81 -1.77 -11.07
C PHE A 86 7.62 -0.27 -10.98
N VAL A 87 6.45 0.21 -11.40
CA VAL A 87 6.03 1.59 -11.18
C VAL A 87 4.81 1.58 -10.27
N ILE A 88 4.91 2.34 -9.18
CA ILE A 88 3.84 2.53 -8.21
C ILE A 88 3.25 3.90 -8.47
N ARG A 89 1.96 3.95 -8.81
CA ARG A 89 1.24 5.19 -9.08
C ARG A 89 0.28 5.47 -7.93
N ARG A 90 0.46 6.61 -7.27
CA ARG A 90 -0.24 6.96 -6.02
C ARG A 90 -1.39 7.94 -6.26
N GLY A 91 -2.61 7.50 -5.92
CA GLY A 91 -3.77 8.35 -5.65
C GLY A 91 -4.08 9.41 -6.71
N ASP A 92 -4.77 10.46 -6.29
CA ASP A 92 -5.30 11.51 -7.17
C ASP A 92 -4.20 12.44 -7.72
N ASN A 93 -3.04 12.50 -7.05
CA ASN A 93 -1.91 13.34 -7.46
C ASN A 93 -1.05 12.69 -8.57
N ASN A 94 -1.40 11.46 -8.98
CA ASN A 94 -0.72 10.71 -10.03
C ASN A 94 0.81 10.59 -9.85
N ALA A 95 1.28 10.66 -8.59
CA ALA A 95 2.69 10.64 -8.28
C ALA A 95 3.24 9.23 -8.50
N MET A 96 4.26 9.12 -9.34
CA MET A 96 4.83 7.85 -9.75
C MET A 96 6.16 7.60 -9.06
N ILE A 97 6.39 6.35 -8.68
CA ILE A 97 7.62 5.89 -8.06
C ILE A 97 8.12 4.69 -8.83
N LEU A 98 9.35 4.76 -9.31
CA LEU A 98 10.05 3.64 -9.89
C LEU A 98 10.75 2.85 -8.79
N THR A 99 10.53 1.54 -8.79
CA THR A 99 11.24 0.61 -7.92
C THR A 99 11.62 -0.66 -8.67
N GLU A 100 12.51 -1.43 -8.08
CA GLU A 100 13.03 -2.66 -8.66
C GLU A 100 13.17 -3.75 -7.58
N THR A 101 13.23 -5.00 -8.03
CA THR A 101 13.31 -6.17 -7.15
C THR A 101 14.63 -6.93 -7.26
N GLN A 102 15.57 -6.49 -8.09
CA GLN A 102 16.91 -7.08 -8.23
C GLN A 102 17.78 -6.79 -7.01
N THR A 103 17.77 -5.56 -6.48
CA THR A 103 18.47 -5.16 -5.25
C THR A 103 17.51 -4.68 -4.16
N CYS A 104 16.24 -4.40 -4.50
CA CYS A 104 15.24 -3.80 -3.63
C CYS A 104 15.63 -2.39 -3.12
N GLU A 105 16.70 -1.78 -3.64
CA GLU A 105 17.18 -0.46 -3.22
C GLU A 105 16.70 0.66 -4.12
N GLY A 106 16.37 0.35 -5.37
CA GLY A 106 15.89 1.34 -6.32
C GLY A 106 14.58 1.95 -5.87
N TRP A 107 14.62 3.26 -5.61
CA TRP A 107 13.46 4.05 -5.21
C TRP A 107 13.59 5.46 -5.75
N GLN A 108 12.84 5.77 -6.79
CA GLN A 108 12.94 7.07 -7.46
C GLN A 108 11.56 7.64 -7.75
N ASN A 109 11.32 8.87 -7.29
CA ASN A 109 10.14 9.63 -7.69
C ASN A 109 10.27 10.03 -9.16
N LEU A 110 9.25 9.74 -9.95
CA LEU A 110 9.18 10.09 -11.36
C LEU A 110 8.27 11.32 -11.54
N PRO A 111 8.77 12.40 -12.16
CA PRO A 111 7.96 13.61 -12.41
C PRO A 111 6.95 13.41 -13.56
N ALA A 112 7.20 12.43 -14.44
CA ALA A 112 6.37 12.10 -15.58
C ALA A 112 6.50 10.60 -15.89
N GLU A 113 5.62 10.11 -16.78
CA GLU A 113 5.68 8.73 -17.25
C GLU A 113 7.04 8.48 -17.93
N PRO A 114 7.71 7.34 -17.66
CA PRO A 114 8.98 7.05 -18.29
C PRO A 114 8.80 6.95 -19.82
N PRO A 115 9.82 7.28 -20.64
CA PRO A 115 9.71 7.31 -22.10
C PRO A 115 9.28 5.98 -22.75
N GLY A 116 9.47 4.86 -22.05
CA GLY A 116 9.03 3.52 -22.47
C GLY A 116 7.62 3.14 -22.01
N GLY A 117 6.88 4.06 -21.39
CA GLY A 117 5.56 3.85 -20.81
C GLY A 117 5.56 3.10 -19.48
N LEU A 118 4.39 3.02 -18.83
CA LEU A 118 4.19 2.24 -17.59
C LEU A 118 4.20 0.72 -17.80
N GLY A 119 4.07 0.27 -19.05
CA GLY A 119 3.93 -1.15 -19.41
C GLY A 119 2.59 -1.74 -18.96
N ARG A 120 2.62 -3.00 -18.51
CA ARG A 120 1.40 -3.73 -18.14
C ARG A 120 0.94 -3.33 -16.74
N GLN A 121 -0.34 -2.97 -16.60
CA GLN A 121 -0.95 -2.85 -15.28
C GLN A 121 -1.06 -4.24 -14.64
N LEU A 122 -0.53 -4.40 -13.42
CA LEU A 122 -0.66 -5.63 -12.66
C LEU A 122 -1.93 -5.65 -11.82
N GLY A 123 -2.32 -4.47 -11.31
CA GLY A 123 -3.51 -4.31 -10.51
C GLY A 123 -3.47 -3.05 -9.67
N THR A 124 -4.40 -2.99 -8.73
CA THR A 124 -4.62 -1.83 -7.87
C THR A 124 -4.81 -2.29 -6.44
N PHE A 125 -4.06 -1.70 -5.52
CA PHE A 125 -4.35 -1.74 -4.11
C PHE A 125 -5.52 -0.78 -3.85
N ASP A 126 -6.69 -1.37 -3.59
CA ASP A 126 -7.96 -0.68 -3.42
C ASP A 126 -8.48 -0.90 -2.00
N PRO A 127 -8.65 0.16 -1.20
CA PRO A 127 -9.36 0.06 0.06
C PRO A 127 -10.85 -0.20 -0.16
N GLN A 128 -11.29 -1.43 0.12
CA GLN A 128 -12.68 -1.87 0.01
C GLN A 128 -13.20 -2.27 1.38
N ASP A 129 -14.37 -1.75 1.76
CA ASP A 129 -15.01 -2.05 3.06
C ASP A 129 -14.08 -1.81 4.27
N GLY A 130 -13.22 -0.78 4.20
CA GLY A 130 -12.25 -0.46 5.25
C GLY A 130 -11.05 -1.41 5.34
N LYS A 131 -10.84 -2.27 4.34
CA LYS A 131 -9.66 -3.15 4.24
C LYS A 131 -8.97 -2.98 2.90
N LEU A 132 -7.65 -2.88 2.91
CA LEU A 132 -6.85 -2.86 1.71
C LEU A 132 -6.87 -4.24 1.02
N ARG A 133 -7.19 -4.25 -0.27
CA ARG A 133 -7.15 -5.45 -1.11
C ARG A 133 -6.36 -5.17 -2.38
N PHE A 134 -5.60 -6.16 -2.84
CA PHE A 134 -5.01 -6.10 -4.18
C PHE A 134 -6.01 -6.68 -5.20
N VAL A 135 -6.44 -5.83 -6.13
CA VAL A 135 -7.35 -6.18 -7.22
C VAL A 135 -6.50 -6.32 -8.49
N PRO A 136 -6.32 -7.53 -9.04
CA PRO A 136 -5.58 -7.72 -10.28
C PRO A 136 -6.21 -6.93 -11.43
N ALA A 137 -5.39 -6.38 -12.32
CA ALA A 137 -5.89 -5.83 -13.56
C ALA A 137 -6.49 -6.97 -14.39
N GLY A 138 -7.69 -6.76 -14.96
CA GLY A 138 -8.31 -7.73 -15.86
C GLY A 138 -7.37 -8.09 -17.00
N LYS A 139 -7.32 -9.37 -17.37
CA LYS A 139 -6.57 -9.84 -18.54
C LYS A 139 -7.01 -9.16 -19.82
#